data_AF-A0A8X6WAF1-F1
#
_entry.id   AF-A0A8X6WAF1-F1
#
_cell.length_a   1.000
_cell.length_b   1.000
_cell.length_c   1.000
_cell.angle_alpha   90.00
_cell.angle_beta   90.00
_cell.angle_gamma   90.00
#
_symmetry.space_group_name_H-M   'P 1'
#
loop_
_entity.id
_entity.type
_entity.pdbx_description
1 polymer ?
#
loop_
_entity_poly.entity_id
_entity_poly.type
_entity_poly.pdbx_seq_one_letter_code
_entity_poly.pdbx_strand_id
1 'polypeptide(L)' 'MLDVFFGIQGIVHLEFVPDERTVKCELYEDILSRLRELIRNCGLSSYDALLRHNAPAHRSYLVIHLLAKKKTYILPHPP' A
#
# COMPACT_ATOMS: atom_id res chain seq x y z
N MET A 1 8.41 12.95 1.80
CA MET A 1 7.92 12.29 0.56
C MET A 1 6.40 12.12 0.66
N LEU A 2 5.64 12.16 -0.44
CA LEU A 2 4.17 11.99 -0.40
C LEU A 2 3.80 10.60 -0.92
N ASP A 3 3.10 9.81 -0.11
CA ASP A 3 2.49 8.54 -0.55
C ASP A 3 0.99 8.73 -0.74
N VAL A 4 0.48 8.26 -1.89
CA VAL A 4 -0.92 8.42 -2.29
C VAL A 4 -1.46 7.10 -2.83
N PHE A 5 -2.61 6.69 -2.30
CA PHE A 5 -3.39 5.56 -2.79
C PHE A 5 -4.74 6.07 -3.28
N PHE A 6 -5.12 5.67 -4.49
CA PHE A 6 -6.35 6.11 -5.12
C PHE A 6 -7.00 4.97 -5.90
N GLY A 7 -8.32 5.05 -6.00
CA GLY A 7 -9.16 4.15 -6.75
C GLY A 7 -9.91 4.86 -7.87
N ILE A 8 -10.86 4.17 -8.49
CA ILE A 8 -11.72 4.75 -9.54
C ILE A 8 -12.59 5.91 -9.03
N GLN A 9 -12.88 5.94 -7.73
CA GLN A 9 -13.68 6.99 -7.07
C GLN A 9 -12.83 8.16 -6.55
N GLY A 10 -11.51 8.13 -6.74
CA GLY A 10 -10.60 9.18 -6.27
C GLY A 10 -9.62 8.70 -5.18
N ILE A 11 -9.10 9.65 -4.40
CA ILE A 11 -8.08 9.39 -3.37
C ILE A 11 -8.71 8.60 -2.21
N VAL A 12 -8.07 7.50 -1.83
CA VAL A 12 -8.47 6.63 -0.71
C VAL A 12 -7.64 6.93 0.54
N HIS A 13 -6.34 7.17 0.35
CA HIS A 13 -5.41 7.47 1.44
C HIS A 13 -4.27 8.32 0.93
N LEU A 14 -3.80 9.24 1.78
CA LEU A 14 -2.68 10.12 1.50
C LEU A 14 -1.95 10.41 2.82
N GLU A 15 -0.64 10.29 2.83
CA GLU A 15 0.16 10.67 3.99
C GLU A 15 1.55 11.20 3.61
N PHE A 16 2.03 12.12 4.42
CA PHE A 16 3.40 12.62 4.32
C PHE A 16 4.32 11.67 5.09
N VAL A 17 5.25 11.08 4.37
CA VAL A 17 6.36 10.33 4.96
C VAL A 17 7.35 11.32 5.56
N PRO A 18 7.62 11.25 6.88
CA PRO A 18 8.59 12.13 7.55
C PRO A 18 9.98 11.97 6.91
N ASP A 19 10.81 13.01 7.00
CA ASP A 19 12.09 13.13 6.29
C ASP A 19 13.12 12.06 6.71
N GLU A 20 12.97 10.87 6.13
CA GLU A 20 14.02 9.89 5.93
C GLU A 20 14.05 9.60 4.43
N ARG A 21 15.23 9.69 3.81
CA ARG A 21 15.41 9.78 2.35
C ARG A 21 14.87 8.61 1.52
N THR A 22 14.31 7.58 2.15
CA THR A 22 13.73 6.40 1.51
C THR A 22 12.65 5.79 2.43
N VAL A 23 11.50 5.41 1.87
CA VAL A 23 10.53 4.58 2.59
C VAL A 23 11.17 3.23 2.93
N LYS A 24 11.32 2.96 4.23
CA LYS A 24 11.72 1.65 4.74
C LYS A 24 10.56 0.66 4.62
N CYS A 25 10.87 -0.62 4.56
CA CYS A 25 9.89 -1.70 4.46
C CYS A 25 8.88 -1.70 5.61
N GLU A 26 9.34 -1.43 6.82
CA GLU A 26 8.52 -1.37 8.05
C GLU A 26 7.53 -0.21 7.98
N LEU A 27 8.00 0.98 7.58
CA LEU A 27 7.14 2.13 7.38
C LEU A 27 6.06 1.81 6.35
N TYR A 28 6.42 1.18 5.22
CA TYR A 28 5.44 0.81 4.20
C TYR A 28 4.41 -0.23 4.69
N GLU A 29 4.82 -1.15 5.57
CA GLU A 29 3.91 -2.10 6.21
C GLU A 29 2.85 -1.38 7.07
N ASP A 30 3.27 -0.39 7.84
CA ASP A 30 2.37 0.42 8.66
C ASP A 30 1.41 1.24 7.80
N ILE A 31 1.91 1.85 6.71
CA ILE A 31 1.12 2.58 5.71
C ILE A 31 0.03 1.67 5.13
N LEU A 32 0.38 0.46 4.69
CA LEU A 32 -0.57 -0.51 4.13
C LEU A 32 -1.61 -0.98 5.15
N SER A 33 -1.21 -1.10 6.42
CA SER A 33 -2.12 -1.46 7.51
C SER A 33 -3.17 -0.37 7.74
N ARG A 34 -2.75 0.91 7.77
CA ARG A 34 -3.67 2.07 7.86
C ARG A 34 -4.60 2.16 6.65
N LEU A 35 -4.06 2.03 5.44
CA LEU A 35 -4.85 2.01 4.20
C LEU A 35 -5.96 0.95 4.27
N ARG A 36 -5.63 -0.25 4.76
CA ARG A 36 -6.61 -1.34 4.83
C ARG A 36 -7.71 -1.08 5.85
N GLU A 37 -7.40 -0.46 6.98
CA GLU A 37 -8.41 -0.06 7.96
C GLU A 37 -9.34 1.00 7.38
N LEU A 38 -8.81 1.98 6.63
CA LEU A 38 -9.61 2.98 5.93
C LEU A 38 -10.54 2.35 4.89
N ILE A 39 -10.03 1.46 4.04
CA ILE A 39 -10.84 0.72 3.05
C ILE A 39 -11.99 -0.03 3.73
N ARG A 40 -11.71 -0.71 4.85
CA ARG A 40 -12.73 -1.41 5.64
C ARG A 40 -13.78 -0.45 6.19
N ASN A 41 -13.36 0.67 6.77
CA ASN A 41 -14.26 1.63 7.40
C ASN A 41 -15.14 2.37 6.37
N CYS A 42 -14.61 2.63 5.18
CA CYS A 42 -15.34 3.25 4.09
C CYS A 42 -16.24 2.28 3.31
N GLY A 43 -16.28 0.99 3.68
CA GLY A 43 -17.09 -0.02 2.99
C GLY A 43 -16.60 -0.32 1.56
N LEU A 44 -15.33 -0.02 1.27
CA LEU A 44 -14.70 -0.21 -0.03
C LEU A 44 -14.23 -1.66 -0.20
N SER A 45 -15.11 -2.62 0.06
CA SER A 45 -14.78 -4.06 0.09
C SER A 45 -14.36 -4.65 -1.26
N SER A 46 -14.51 -3.91 -2.36
CA SER A 46 -14.09 -4.32 -3.71
C SER A 46 -12.61 -4.09 -4.01
N TYR A 47 -11.88 -3.39 -3.14
CA TYR A 47 -10.46 -3.08 -3.36
C TYR A 47 -9.55 -4.21 -2.85
N ASP A 48 -9.67 -5.37 -3.49
CA ASP A 48 -8.86 -6.55 -3.19
C ASP A 48 -7.53 -6.58 -3.95
N ALA A 49 -7.35 -5.70 -4.94
CA ALA A 49 -6.16 -5.64 -5.79
C ALA A 49 -5.36 -4.36 -5.59
N LEU A 50 -4.04 -4.48 -5.58
CA LEU A 50 -3.09 -3.37 -5.44
C LEU A 50 -2.14 -3.34 -6.64
N LEU A 51 -2.11 -2.20 -7.34
CA LEU A 51 -1.09 -1.86 -8.32
C LEU A 51 -0.06 -0.95 -7.69
N ARG A 52 1.22 -1.23 -7.91
CA ARG A 52 2.35 -0.46 -7.37
C ARG A 52 3.60 -0.64 -8.22
N HIS A 53 4.53 0.30 -8.13
CA HIS A 53 5.84 0.19 -8.78
C HIS A 53 6.80 -0.75 -8.01
N ASN A 54 7.82 -1.25 -8.70
CA ASN A 54 8.76 -2.27 -8.21
C ASN A 54 9.88 -1.75 -7.29
N ALA A 55 9.58 -0.81 -6.39
CA ALA A 55 10.58 -0.31 -5.45
C ALA A 55 11.08 -1.41 -4.47
N PRO A 56 12.32 -1.29 -3.95
CA PRO A 56 12.88 -2.27 -3.03
C PRO A 56 12.01 -2.50 -1.78
N ALA A 57 11.50 -1.43 -1.16
CA ALA A 57 10.64 -1.54 0.03
C ALA A 57 9.34 -2.30 -0.24
N HIS A 58 8.76 -2.06 -1.42
CA HIS A 58 7.56 -2.74 -1.88
C HIS A 58 7.82 -4.25 -2.04
N ARG A 59 8.97 -4.64 -2.58
CA ARG A 59 9.31 -6.06 -2.81
C ARG A 59 9.87 -6.78 -1.60
N SER A 60 9.92 -6.13 -0.44
CA SER A 60 10.42 -6.74 0.79
C SER A 60 9.55 -7.90 1.26
N TYR A 61 10.17 -8.85 1.96
CA TYR A 61 9.46 -10.00 2.52
C TYR A 61 8.32 -9.59 3.44
N LEU A 62 8.54 -8.60 4.32
CA LEU A 62 7.53 -8.09 5.24
C LEU A 62 6.25 -7.65 4.51
N VAL A 63 6.42 -6.84 3.46
CA VAL A 63 5.32 -6.30 2.68
C VAL A 63 4.61 -7.38 1.87
N ILE A 64 5.36 -8.28 1.22
CA ILE A 64 4.76 -9.39 0.46
C ILE A 64 4.00 -10.33 1.41
N HIS A 65 4.58 -10.65 2.57
CA HIS A 65 3.95 -11.50 3.58
C HIS A 65 2.66 -10.86 4.13
N LEU A 66 2.66 -9.56 4.43
CA LEU A 66 1.47 -8.83 4.86
C LEU A 66 0.37 -8.93 3.79
N LEU A 67 0.68 -8.59 2.53
CA LEU A 67 -0.29 -8.59 1.44
C LEU A 67 -0.87 -10.00 1.22
N ALA A 68 -0.04 -11.04 1.27
CA ALA A 68 -0.47 -12.43 1.18
C ALA A 68 -1.38 -12.83 2.35
N LYS A 69 -1.00 -12.51 3.59
CA LYS A 69 -1.80 -12.78 4.79
C LYS A 69 -3.15 -12.08 4.74
N LYS A 70 -3.20 -10.89 4.14
CA LYS A 70 -4.41 -10.08 3.96
C LYS A 70 -5.19 -10.42 2.68
N LYS A 71 -4.75 -11.43 1.91
CA LYS A 71 -5.35 -11.87 0.64
C LYS A 71 -5.50 -10.75 -0.39
N THR A 72 -4.56 -9.81 -0.40
CA THR A 72 -4.53 -8.73 -1.40
C THR A 72 -3.82 -9.22 -2.65
N TYR A 73 -4.50 -9.14 -3.80
CA TYR A 73 -3.93 -9.45 -5.10
C TYR A 73 -2.94 -8.36 -5.51
N ILE A 74 -1.73 -8.75 -5.88
CA ILE A 74 -0.72 -7.82 -6.39
C ILE A 74 -0.79 -7.88 -7.91
N LEU A 75 -1.10 -6.75 -8.55
CA LEU A 75 -1.12 -6.66 -10.01
C LEU A 75 0.32 -6.62 -10.55
N PRO A 76 0.63 -7.38 -11.61
CA PRO A 76 1.95 -7.33 -12.23
C PRO A 76 2.21 -5.94 -12.82
N HIS A 77 3.39 -5.40 -12.56
CA HIS A 77 3.83 -4.11 -13.08
C HIS A 77 5.22 -4.27 -13.71
N PRO A 78 5.44 -3.81 -14.97
CA PRO A 78 6.77 -3.82 -15.57
C PRO A 78 7.74 -2.92 -14.78
N PRO A 79 9.06 -3.15 -14.88
CA PRO A 79 10.06 -2.29 -14.26
C PRO A 79 10.08 -0.88 -14.86
#